data_AF-M0E6T3-F1
#
_entry.id   AF-M0E6T3-F1
#
_cell.length_a   1.000
_cell.length_b   1.000
_cell.length_c   1.000
_cell.angle_alpha   90.00
_cell.angle_beta   90.00
_cell.angle_gamma   90.00
#
_symmetry.space_group_name_H-M   'P 1'
#
loop_
_entity.id
_entity.type
_entity.pdbx_description
1 polymer ?
#
loop_
_entity_poly.entity_id
_entity_poly.type
_entity_poly.pdbx_seq_one_letter_code
_entity_poly.pdbx_strand_id
1 'polypeptide(L)'
;MTQVSTELARTVRPGEGEVEFEDPFYDWGSASPFDSARPSVILHVSPENRRGDSLALLQRRLRDEYTYRRGGEPEAKRVRMIAGKPKIPNLSNTVATFDLTDEEWSLEARSESIRVERDGRDALEYVEAIVETGFAGDLGYLVVNVPSRWEDPLSGGDVFTRIHDRIAPPSGSKSDLRGRGHSGDGDEEPPLVTRCQPNKNADLPADASTYWFGQQVGADDSADLPSTIEGYEELFERRLRQSGWLRTVLTEEHDGNESNEHYLLKAAVAAGLVREDFQDEDGSTLEEYVFETILEAGKLETEHGDGPCVDIYTQLDGLPESFVPLPDDADISGNLIIEVETGRSEGGTNFRKLWHTIDRLADSDGLGSSANASVCIVVPPRLLARTDEQANYLCRLVSVWNRRVRDEKTDIKGPNATLSVPVFDERGDCVALKHAEEFIEEVYNRD
;
A
#
# COMPACT_ATOMS: atom_id res chain seq x y z
N MET A 1 3.13 -26.97 -35.66
CA MET A 1 2.10 -26.00 -35.25
C MET A 1 1.53 -26.52 -33.96
N THR A 2 2.12 -26.08 -32.85
CA THR A 2 1.89 -26.64 -31.53
C THR A 2 1.42 -25.50 -30.66
N GLN A 3 0.14 -25.53 -30.27
CA GLN A 3 -0.41 -24.69 -29.23
C GLN A 3 0.37 -24.95 -27.95
N VAL A 4 1.05 -23.93 -27.43
CA VAL A 4 1.66 -23.99 -26.09
C VAL A 4 0.76 -23.23 -25.13
N SER A 5 -0.03 -24.04 -24.44
CA SER A 5 -0.76 -23.89 -23.19
C SER A 5 -0.67 -22.58 -22.41
N THR A 6 -1.83 -21.94 -22.32
CA THR A 6 -2.30 -20.91 -21.38
C THR A 6 -2.44 -21.44 -19.92
N GLU A 7 -1.60 -22.37 -19.49
CA GLU A 7 -1.83 -23.17 -18.26
C GLU A 7 -1.10 -22.71 -16.99
N LEU A 8 -0.40 -21.59 -17.00
CA LEU A 8 0.27 -21.07 -15.79
C LEU A 8 -0.60 -20.14 -14.91
N ALA A 9 -1.84 -19.87 -15.31
CA ALA A 9 -2.76 -18.99 -14.57
C ALA A 9 -3.66 -19.72 -13.55
N ARG A 10 -3.42 -21.00 -13.22
CA ARG A 10 -4.42 -21.83 -12.50
C ARG A 10 -3.98 -22.62 -11.26
N THR A 11 -2.80 -22.35 -10.70
CA THR A 11 -2.34 -23.06 -9.49
C THR A 11 -1.77 -22.12 -8.43
N VAL A 12 -2.59 -21.18 -7.99
CA VAL A 12 -2.60 -20.73 -6.60
C VAL A 12 -4.07 -20.67 -6.22
N ARG A 13 -4.53 -21.57 -5.36
CA ARG A 13 -5.81 -21.38 -4.66
C ARG A 13 -5.48 -20.53 -3.44
N PRO A 14 -5.85 -19.24 -3.39
CA PRO A 14 -5.81 -18.50 -2.14
C PRO A 14 -6.93 -19.07 -1.26
N GLY A 15 -6.61 -19.70 -0.15
CA GLY A 15 -7.67 -20.14 0.77
C GLY A 15 -7.34 -21.21 1.80
N GLU A 16 -6.18 -21.86 1.81
CA GLU A 16 -5.92 -22.87 2.84
C GLU A 16 -4.54 -22.68 3.49
N GLY A 17 -4.55 -21.86 4.54
CA GLY A 17 -3.70 -21.98 5.72
C GLY A 17 -2.26 -21.53 5.57
N GLU A 18 -2.01 -20.26 5.88
CA GLU A 18 -0.74 -19.81 6.46
C GLU A 18 -1.05 -18.79 7.57
N VAL A 19 -0.24 -18.83 8.62
CA VAL A 19 -0.47 -18.25 9.94
C VAL A 19 -0.53 -16.73 9.86
N GLU A 20 -1.52 -16.14 10.54
CA GLU A 20 -1.70 -14.69 10.73
C GLU A 20 -0.38 -14.04 11.16
N PHE A 21 0.22 -13.25 10.29
CA PHE A 21 1.26 -12.29 10.68
C PHE A 21 0.60 -10.98 11.09
N GLU A 22 1.05 -10.44 12.23
CA GLU A 22 0.43 -9.29 12.89
C GLU A 22 0.56 -8.03 12.03
N ASP A 23 -0.57 -7.37 11.75
CA ASP A 23 -0.59 -6.04 11.13
C ASP A 23 0.03 -5.04 12.14
N PRO A 24 1.12 -4.34 11.79
CA PRO A 24 1.81 -3.47 12.74
C PRO A 24 0.98 -2.24 13.16
N PHE A 25 -0.14 -1.98 12.50
CA PHE A 25 -1.01 -0.83 12.75
C PHE A 25 -2.34 -1.21 13.40
N TYR A 26 -2.83 -2.44 13.19
CA TYR A 26 -4.14 -2.88 13.66
C TYR A 26 -4.13 -4.25 14.31
N ASP A 27 -4.77 -4.34 15.47
CA ASP A 27 -5.14 -5.63 16.06
C ASP A 27 -6.47 -6.09 15.44
N TRP A 28 -6.47 -7.27 14.82
CA TRP A 28 -7.66 -7.91 14.24
C TRP A 28 -8.21 -8.95 15.21
N GLY A 29 -9.47 -8.80 15.63
CA GLY A 29 -10.07 -9.58 16.71
C GLY A 29 -10.61 -10.96 16.33
N SER A 30 -10.56 -11.35 15.05
CA SER A 30 -11.08 -12.64 14.59
C SER A 30 -10.37 -13.20 13.37
N ALA A 31 -10.23 -12.38 12.33
CA ALA A 31 -9.48 -12.67 11.12
C ALA A 31 -9.18 -11.34 10.41
N SER A 32 -8.07 -11.27 9.71
CA SER A 32 -7.78 -10.11 8.87
C SER A 32 -8.83 -10.01 7.74
N PRO A 33 -9.42 -8.82 7.49
CA PRO A 33 -10.30 -8.63 6.34
C PRO A 33 -9.51 -8.71 5.03
N PHE A 34 -8.19 -8.61 5.11
CA PHE A 34 -7.34 -8.74 3.95
C PHE A 34 -7.52 -10.14 3.39
N ASP A 35 -7.45 -11.22 4.16
CA ASP A 35 -7.47 -12.61 3.67
C ASP A 35 -8.72 -13.03 2.89
N SER A 36 -9.81 -12.28 3.00
CA SER A 36 -11.06 -12.55 2.30
C SER A 36 -11.04 -12.04 0.85
N ALA A 37 -11.55 -12.85 -0.09
CA ALA A 37 -11.87 -12.39 -1.44
C ALA A 37 -13.31 -11.87 -1.57
N ARG A 38 -14.07 -11.89 -0.47
CA ARG A 38 -15.50 -11.58 -0.39
C ARG A 38 -15.74 -10.26 0.34
N PRO A 39 -16.94 -9.66 0.21
CA PRO A 39 -17.33 -8.52 1.01
C PRO A 39 -17.09 -8.76 2.50
N SER A 40 -16.55 -7.75 3.18
CA SER A 40 -16.24 -7.81 4.61
C SER A 40 -16.84 -6.63 5.35
N VAL A 41 -17.39 -6.89 6.53
CA VAL A 41 -17.85 -5.87 7.48
C VAL A 41 -16.78 -5.72 8.56
N ILE A 42 -16.30 -4.50 8.75
CA ILE A 42 -15.21 -4.20 9.67
C ILE A 42 -15.75 -3.30 10.77
N LEU A 43 -15.78 -3.82 12.00
CA LEU A 43 -16.10 -3.05 13.19
C LEU A 43 -14.83 -2.35 13.65
N HIS A 44 -14.67 -1.09 13.27
CA HIS A 44 -13.49 -0.30 13.60
C HIS A 44 -13.69 0.47 14.91
N VAL A 45 -12.77 0.29 15.85
CA VAL A 45 -12.76 0.96 17.14
C VAL A 45 -11.80 2.14 17.09
N SER A 46 -12.33 3.36 16.94
CA SER A 46 -11.49 4.54 16.87
C SER A 46 -11.11 5.04 18.28
N PRO A 47 -9.81 5.12 18.64
CA PRO A 47 -9.35 5.70 19.89
C PRO A 47 -9.73 7.19 19.97
N GLU A 48 -10.15 7.67 21.14
CA GLU A 48 -10.47 9.09 21.34
C GLU A 48 -9.33 10.03 20.93
N ASN A 49 -8.08 9.65 21.22
CA ASN A 49 -6.87 10.42 20.90
C ASN A 49 -6.42 10.32 19.42
N ARG A 50 -7.07 9.47 18.61
CA ARG A 50 -6.80 9.26 17.18
C ARG A 50 -8.09 9.24 16.36
N ARG A 51 -9.08 10.00 16.81
CA ARG A 51 -10.40 10.04 16.19
C ARG A 51 -10.29 10.65 14.80
N GLY A 52 -10.76 9.92 13.78
CA GLY A 52 -10.65 10.33 12.38
C GLY A 52 -9.41 9.77 11.70
N ASP A 53 -8.23 9.96 12.29
CA ASP A 53 -6.94 9.47 11.77
C ASP A 53 -6.93 7.94 11.64
N SER A 54 -7.19 7.24 12.74
CA SER A 54 -7.29 5.77 12.73
C SER A 54 -8.27 5.21 11.70
N LEU A 55 -9.34 5.93 11.39
CA LEU A 55 -10.30 5.54 10.36
C LEU A 55 -9.78 5.83 8.94
N ALA A 56 -9.15 6.98 8.74
CA ALA A 56 -8.58 7.38 7.45
C ALA A 56 -7.48 6.41 7.01
N LEU A 57 -6.61 6.03 7.93
CA LEU A 57 -5.61 4.97 7.75
C LEU A 57 -6.27 3.65 7.34
N LEU A 58 -7.30 3.19 8.06
CA LEU A 58 -7.97 1.93 7.78
C LEU A 58 -8.60 1.96 6.39
N GLN A 59 -9.34 3.02 6.07
CA GLN A 59 -9.95 3.21 4.77
C GLN A 59 -8.91 3.17 3.66
N ARG A 60 -7.74 3.78 3.88
CA ARG A 60 -6.65 3.73 2.92
C ARG A 60 -6.08 2.32 2.77
N ARG A 61 -5.79 1.63 3.88
CA ARG A 61 -5.35 0.24 3.89
C ARG A 61 -6.30 -0.68 3.11
N LEU A 62 -7.60 -0.52 3.31
CA LEU A 62 -8.61 -1.30 2.59
C LEU A 62 -8.69 -0.95 1.10
N ARG A 63 -8.52 0.32 0.73
CA ARG A 63 -8.43 0.71 -0.68
C ARG A 63 -7.19 0.12 -1.34
N ASP A 64 -6.06 0.21 -0.66
CA ASP A 64 -4.78 -0.33 -1.08
C ASP A 64 -4.83 -1.86 -1.27
N GLU A 65 -5.48 -2.57 -0.34
CA GLU A 65 -5.68 -4.01 -0.43
C GLU A 65 -6.66 -4.39 -1.55
N TYR A 66 -7.74 -3.62 -1.72
CA TYR A 66 -8.66 -3.81 -2.84
C TYR A 66 -7.92 -3.72 -4.18
N THR A 67 -7.20 -2.60 -4.35
CA THR A 67 -6.39 -2.29 -5.53
C THR A 67 -5.42 -3.43 -5.79
N TYR A 68 -4.76 -3.96 -4.75
CA TYR A 68 -3.89 -5.11 -4.85
C TYR A 68 -4.59 -6.37 -5.37
N ARG A 69 -5.72 -6.76 -4.76
CA ARG A 69 -6.39 -8.04 -5.06
C ARG A 69 -7.18 -8.06 -6.34
N ARG A 70 -7.86 -6.95 -6.67
CA ARG A 70 -8.86 -6.89 -7.75
C ARG A 70 -8.45 -5.98 -8.91
N GLY A 71 -7.54 -5.04 -8.67
CA GLY A 71 -7.26 -3.95 -9.58
C GLY A 71 -8.38 -2.91 -9.66
N GLY A 72 -8.06 -1.75 -10.24
CA GLY A 72 -8.87 -0.53 -10.17
C GLY A 72 -8.75 0.21 -8.83
N GLU A 73 -9.33 1.41 -8.79
CA GLU A 73 -9.49 2.17 -7.54
C GLU A 73 -10.93 2.00 -7.02
N PRO A 74 -11.12 1.49 -5.78
CA PRO A 74 -12.44 1.36 -5.22
C PRO A 74 -13.00 2.72 -4.81
N GLU A 75 -14.32 2.89 -4.94
CA GLU A 75 -14.99 4.13 -4.55
C GLU A 75 -15.02 4.27 -3.02
N ALA A 76 -14.62 5.43 -2.50
CA ALA A 76 -14.82 5.78 -1.10
C ALA A 76 -16.22 6.40 -0.91
N LYS A 77 -17.11 5.74 -0.16
CA LYS A 77 -18.47 6.24 0.08
C LYS A 77 -18.78 6.35 1.57
N ARG A 78 -19.51 7.39 1.95
CA ARG A 78 -20.13 7.48 3.28
C ARG A 78 -21.57 6.98 3.22
N VAL A 79 -21.98 6.23 4.23
CA VAL A 79 -23.39 5.90 4.46
C VAL A 79 -24.13 7.20 4.74
N ARG A 80 -25.16 7.49 3.94
CA ARG A 80 -25.94 8.72 4.07
C ARG A 80 -27.23 8.44 4.80
N MET A 81 -27.67 9.40 5.62
CA MET A 81 -28.99 9.37 6.21
C MET A 81 -30.01 9.92 5.22
N ILE A 82 -30.99 9.11 4.80
CA ILE A 82 -32.11 9.56 3.96
C ILE A 82 -33.40 9.34 4.72
N ALA A 83 -34.12 10.43 5.01
CA ALA A 83 -35.33 10.41 5.83
C ALA A 83 -35.13 9.67 7.18
N GLY A 84 -34.00 9.95 7.85
CA GLY A 84 -33.64 9.35 9.14
C GLY A 84 -33.21 7.88 9.07
N LYS A 85 -33.06 7.30 7.88
CA LYS A 85 -32.62 5.91 7.70
C LYS A 85 -31.21 5.84 7.08
N PRO A 86 -30.31 4.98 7.60
CA PRO A 86 -29.05 4.69 6.94
C PRO A 86 -29.29 4.12 5.54
N LYS A 87 -28.75 4.77 4.52
CA LYS A 87 -28.68 4.23 3.16
C LYS A 87 -27.26 3.79 2.90
N ILE A 88 -27.03 2.50 3.11
CA ILE A 88 -25.74 1.88 2.83
C ILE A 88 -25.62 1.72 1.30
N PRO A 89 -24.52 2.20 0.68
CA PRO A 89 -24.33 2.07 -0.76
C PRO A 89 -24.09 0.60 -1.15
N ASN A 90 -24.16 0.32 -2.46
CA ASN A 90 -23.63 -0.94 -2.97
C ASN A 90 -22.15 -1.05 -2.60
N LEU A 91 -21.75 -2.20 -2.04
CA LEU A 91 -20.40 -2.45 -1.52
C LEU A 91 -19.43 -2.96 -2.58
N SER A 92 -19.92 -3.50 -3.70
CA SER A 92 -19.05 -3.94 -4.81
C SER A 92 -18.17 -2.79 -5.26
N ASN A 93 -16.85 -3.00 -5.32
CA ASN A 93 -15.86 -1.97 -5.68
C ASN A 93 -15.94 -0.70 -4.80
N THR A 94 -16.30 -0.84 -3.52
CA THR A 94 -16.53 0.30 -2.64
C THR A 94 -15.93 0.04 -1.25
N VAL A 95 -15.26 1.04 -0.70
CA VAL A 95 -14.99 1.17 0.75
C VAL A 95 -16.05 2.10 1.32
N ALA A 96 -17.10 1.52 1.89
CA ALA A 96 -18.20 2.24 2.50
C ALA A 96 -17.92 2.47 3.99
N THR A 97 -18.28 3.64 4.49
CA THR A 97 -18.10 3.98 5.91
C THR A 97 -19.42 4.40 6.53
N PHE A 98 -19.80 3.65 7.56
CA PHE A 98 -20.89 4.00 8.46
C PHE A 98 -20.29 4.51 9.77
N ASP A 99 -20.31 5.83 9.96
CA ASP A 99 -19.74 6.47 11.14
C ASP A 99 -20.77 6.58 12.27
N LEU A 100 -20.56 5.80 13.33
CA LEU A 100 -21.36 5.79 14.55
C LEU A 100 -20.70 6.58 15.69
N THR A 101 -19.57 7.25 15.43
CA THR A 101 -18.92 8.10 16.45
C THR A 101 -19.62 9.44 16.64
N ASP A 102 -20.50 9.83 15.70
CA ASP A 102 -21.22 11.10 15.75
C ASP A 102 -22.10 11.21 17.01
N GLU A 103 -22.25 12.42 17.55
CA GLU A 103 -22.97 12.68 18.83
C GLU A 103 -24.48 12.39 18.74
N GLU A 104 -24.99 12.18 17.53
CA GLU A 104 -26.40 11.92 17.25
C GLU A 104 -26.83 10.46 17.50
N TRP A 105 -25.87 9.56 17.75
CA TRP A 105 -26.12 8.15 18.05
C TRP A 105 -26.16 7.91 19.55
N SER A 106 -27.19 7.22 20.03
CA SER A 106 -27.30 6.80 21.43
C SER A 106 -27.27 5.29 21.56
N LEU A 107 -26.60 4.80 22.60
CA LEU A 107 -26.53 3.38 22.91
C LEU A 107 -27.70 2.99 23.82
N GLU A 108 -28.57 2.10 23.36
CA GLU A 108 -29.55 1.43 24.23
C GLU A 108 -29.07 -0.01 24.49
N ALA A 109 -28.58 -0.27 25.70
CA ALA A 109 -28.22 -1.62 26.12
C ALA A 109 -29.32 -2.22 27.01
N ARG A 110 -29.84 -3.38 26.60
CA ARG A 110 -30.67 -4.28 27.43
C ARG A 110 -29.89 -5.54 27.75
N SER A 111 -30.33 -6.34 28.71
CA SER A 111 -29.62 -7.56 29.15
C SER A 111 -29.25 -8.55 28.03
N GLU A 112 -30.03 -8.59 26.94
CA GLU A 112 -29.83 -9.52 25.81
C GLU A 112 -29.67 -8.83 24.45
N SER A 113 -29.75 -7.50 24.38
CA SER A 113 -29.68 -6.79 23.09
C SER A 113 -29.03 -5.42 23.24
N ILE A 114 -28.08 -5.12 22.35
CA ILE A 114 -27.47 -3.80 22.20
C ILE A 114 -28.11 -3.11 20.99
N ARG A 115 -28.49 -1.84 21.07
CA ARG A 115 -29.01 -1.04 19.94
C ARG A 115 -28.27 0.28 19.83
N VAL A 116 -28.08 0.75 18.60
CA VAL A 116 -27.45 2.05 18.33
C VAL A 116 -28.48 2.91 17.63
N GLU A 117 -29.14 3.77 18.40
CA GLU A 117 -30.34 4.46 17.95
C GLU A 117 -30.12 5.93 17.61
N ARG A 118 -30.74 6.36 16.51
CA ARG A 118 -30.94 7.76 16.12
C ARG A 118 -32.36 7.92 15.59
N ASP A 119 -33.10 8.90 16.10
CA ASP A 119 -34.51 9.15 15.71
C ASP A 119 -35.43 7.91 15.81
N GLY A 120 -35.20 7.05 16.81
CA GLY A 120 -35.95 5.80 17.01
C GLY A 120 -35.68 4.72 15.95
N ARG A 121 -34.57 4.83 15.23
CA ARG A 121 -34.07 3.85 14.26
C ARG A 121 -32.77 3.25 14.76
N ASP A 122 -32.70 1.93 14.71
CA ASP A 122 -31.52 1.17 15.11
C ASP A 122 -30.58 0.98 13.90
N ALA A 123 -29.37 1.53 13.99
CA ALA A 123 -28.35 1.40 12.95
C ALA A 123 -27.93 -0.06 12.73
N LEU A 124 -27.89 -0.86 13.79
CA LEU A 124 -27.39 -2.23 13.72
C LEU A 124 -28.33 -3.13 12.92
N GLU A 125 -29.64 -2.85 12.90
CA GLU A 125 -30.62 -3.57 12.05
C GLU A 125 -30.25 -3.50 10.56
N TYR A 126 -29.67 -2.38 10.12
CA TYR A 126 -29.24 -2.21 8.74
C TYR A 126 -27.92 -2.95 8.44
N VAL A 127 -27.03 -3.05 9.41
CA VAL A 127 -25.77 -3.80 9.27
C VAL A 127 -26.04 -5.30 9.32
N GLU A 128 -26.93 -5.76 10.20
CA GLU A 128 -27.45 -7.13 10.25
C GLU A 128 -28.06 -7.52 8.90
N ALA A 129 -28.96 -6.71 8.36
CA ALA A 129 -29.55 -6.96 7.05
C ALA A 129 -28.49 -7.10 5.95
N ILE A 130 -27.37 -6.37 6.05
CA ILE A 130 -26.25 -6.47 5.13
C ILE A 130 -25.48 -7.79 5.24
N VAL A 131 -25.28 -8.27 6.47
CA VAL A 131 -24.60 -9.54 6.73
C VAL A 131 -25.50 -10.71 6.37
N GLU A 132 -26.79 -10.66 6.75
CA GLU A 132 -27.78 -11.71 6.49
C GLU A 132 -28.10 -11.88 5.00
N THR A 133 -28.19 -10.79 4.25
CA THR A 133 -28.54 -10.86 2.83
C THR A 133 -27.41 -11.36 1.96
N GLY A 134 -26.22 -11.62 2.53
CA GLY A 134 -25.08 -12.22 1.84
C GLY A 134 -24.84 -11.55 0.50
N PHE A 135 -24.19 -10.40 0.46
CA PHE A 135 -24.01 -9.73 -0.84
C PHE A 135 -23.26 -10.63 -1.82
N ALA A 136 -23.98 -11.18 -2.79
CA ALA A 136 -23.42 -11.73 -4.02
C ALA A 136 -22.73 -10.58 -4.76
N GLY A 137 -21.41 -10.63 -4.91
CA GLY A 137 -20.67 -9.57 -5.56
C GLY A 137 -19.15 -9.68 -5.41
N ASP A 138 -18.45 -8.76 -6.08
CA ASP A 138 -17.01 -8.61 -5.96
C ASP A 138 -16.62 -8.02 -4.59
N LEU A 139 -15.32 -8.02 -4.30
CA LEU A 139 -14.74 -7.49 -3.06
C LEU A 139 -15.32 -6.10 -2.71
N GLY A 140 -15.46 -5.82 -1.43
CA GLY A 140 -16.04 -4.60 -0.93
C GLY A 140 -15.94 -4.55 0.59
N TYR A 141 -15.85 -3.34 1.15
CA TYR A 141 -15.67 -3.19 2.59
C TYR A 141 -16.73 -2.26 3.15
N LEU A 142 -17.41 -2.70 4.21
CA LEU A 142 -18.23 -1.82 5.04
C LEU A 142 -17.54 -1.60 6.37
N VAL A 143 -16.93 -0.43 6.54
CA VAL A 143 -16.35 0.01 7.82
C VAL A 143 -17.45 0.62 8.67
N VAL A 144 -17.79 -0.04 9.77
CA VAL A 144 -18.64 0.52 10.82
C VAL A 144 -17.72 1.11 11.87
N ASN A 145 -17.59 2.43 11.87
CA ASN A 145 -16.72 3.16 12.78
C ASN A 145 -17.46 3.40 14.10
N VAL A 146 -16.98 2.80 15.19
CA VAL A 146 -17.62 2.81 16.50
C VAL A 146 -16.68 3.51 17.49
N PRO A 147 -17.19 4.37 18.39
CA PRO A 147 -16.35 5.11 19.32
C PRO A 147 -15.79 4.18 20.40
N SER A 148 -14.50 4.33 20.72
CA SER A 148 -13.78 3.55 21.74
C SER A 148 -14.42 3.53 23.13
N ARG A 149 -15.27 4.50 23.45
CA ARG A 149 -16.09 4.52 24.65
C ARG A 149 -17.54 4.83 24.30
N TRP A 150 -18.43 3.96 24.78
CA TRP A 150 -19.83 4.30 24.99
C TRP A 150 -20.13 4.14 26.48
N GLU A 151 -20.90 5.07 27.04
CA GLU A 151 -21.42 4.93 28.41
C GLU A 151 -22.38 3.72 28.43
N ASP A 152 -21.88 2.54 28.79
CA ASP A 152 -22.71 1.34 28.96
C ASP A 152 -23.60 1.51 30.19
N PRO A 153 -24.94 1.61 30.03
CA PRO A 153 -25.87 1.74 31.14
C PRO A 153 -25.86 0.54 32.11
N LEU A 154 -25.28 -0.60 31.71
CA LEU A 154 -25.33 -1.87 32.45
C LEU A 154 -23.95 -2.36 32.95
N SER A 155 -22.87 -1.61 32.70
CA SER A 155 -21.54 -1.71 33.34
C SER A 155 -20.85 -3.09 33.37
N GLY A 156 -21.18 -4.03 32.47
CA GLY A 156 -20.79 -5.44 32.64
C GLY A 156 -20.05 -6.11 31.48
N GLY A 157 -20.09 -5.58 30.26
CA GLY A 157 -19.54 -6.28 29.08
C GLY A 157 -18.89 -5.35 28.06
N ASP A 158 -18.01 -5.91 27.22
CA ASP A 158 -17.44 -5.19 26.08
C ASP A 158 -18.54 -4.91 25.06
N VAL A 159 -18.96 -3.65 24.98
CA VAL A 159 -19.93 -3.12 24.02
C VAL A 159 -19.62 -3.57 22.59
N PHE A 160 -18.34 -3.62 22.21
CA PHE A 160 -17.91 -4.05 20.88
C PHE A 160 -18.19 -5.54 20.63
N THR A 161 -17.89 -6.38 21.62
CA THR A 161 -18.23 -7.82 21.56
C THR A 161 -19.73 -8.00 21.40
N ARG A 162 -20.54 -7.21 22.12
CA ARG A 162 -22.00 -7.28 22.01
C ARG A 162 -22.52 -6.83 20.64
N ILE A 163 -21.90 -5.83 20.01
CA ILE A 163 -22.23 -5.42 18.62
C ILE A 163 -21.81 -6.52 17.64
N HIS A 164 -20.62 -7.08 17.81
CA HIS A 164 -20.11 -8.18 16.97
C HIS A 164 -21.02 -9.41 17.08
N ASP A 165 -21.30 -9.90 18.29
CA ASP A 165 -22.20 -11.04 18.54
C ASP A 165 -23.62 -10.81 18.01
N ARG A 166 -24.07 -9.55 17.97
CA ARG A 166 -25.36 -9.19 17.39
C ARG A 166 -25.35 -9.30 15.87
N ILE A 167 -24.31 -8.79 15.21
CA ILE A 167 -24.21 -8.76 13.74
C ILE A 167 -23.79 -10.13 13.17
N ALA A 168 -22.90 -10.84 13.86
CA ALA A 168 -22.34 -12.13 13.48
C ALA A 168 -22.46 -13.13 14.66
N PRO A 169 -23.68 -13.58 14.98
CA PRO A 169 -23.90 -14.48 16.10
C PRO A 169 -23.11 -15.80 15.95
N PRO A 170 -22.53 -16.33 17.04
CA PRO A 170 -21.76 -17.57 17.00
C PRO A 170 -22.65 -18.73 16.51
N SER A 171 -22.08 -19.57 15.64
CA SER A 171 -22.77 -20.70 15.01
C SER A 171 -23.39 -21.62 16.06
N GLY A 172 -24.70 -21.48 16.30
CA GLY A 172 -25.43 -22.23 17.32
C GLY A 172 -26.40 -21.39 18.17
N SER A 173 -26.28 -20.05 18.19
CA SER A 173 -27.25 -19.19 18.87
C SER A 173 -28.49 -18.98 17.99
N LYS A 174 -29.43 -19.92 18.05
CA LYS A 174 -30.80 -19.68 17.57
C LYS A 174 -31.48 -18.70 18.54
N SER A 175 -31.38 -17.41 18.23
CA SER A 175 -32.25 -16.39 18.80
C SER A 175 -33.56 -16.38 18.01
N ASP A 176 -34.66 -16.69 18.67
CA ASP A 176 -36.03 -16.90 18.16
C ASP A 176 -36.73 -15.63 17.62
N LEU A 177 -36.04 -14.75 16.89
CA LEU A 177 -36.67 -13.51 16.39
C LEU A 177 -36.61 -13.36 14.87
N ARG A 178 -37.78 -13.71 14.29
CA ARG A 178 -38.37 -13.31 13.00
C ARG A 178 -38.07 -14.19 11.79
N GLY A 179 -38.99 -15.13 11.60
CA GLY A 179 -39.20 -15.78 10.31
C GLY A 179 -39.51 -14.78 9.19
N ARG A 180 -38.66 -14.80 8.17
CA ARG A 180 -39.06 -14.68 6.76
C ARG A 180 -38.24 -15.70 5.99
N GLY A 181 -38.94 -16.60 5.30
CA GLY A 181 -38.32 -17.73 4.61
C GLY A 181 -37.30 -17.30 3.58
N HIS A 182 -36.14 -17.95 3.62
CA HIS A 182 -35.34 -18.26 2.45
C HIS A 182 -35.14 -19.77 2.43
N SER A 183 -36.07 -20.45 1.78
CA SER A 183 -35.83 -21.75 1.19
C SER A 183 -35.28 -21.49 -0.21
N GLY A 184 -33.97 -21.60 -0.35
CA GLY A 184 -33.24 -21.53 -1.61
C GLY A 184 -31.84 -22.10 -1.39
N ASP A 185 -31.59 -23.28 -1.95
CA ASP A 185 -30.26 -23.87 -2.10
C ASP A 185 -29.32 -22.85 -2.78
N GLY A 186 -28.24 -22.52 -2.09
CA GLY A 186 -27.13 -21.71 -2.56
C GLY A 186 -26.17 -21.52 -1.39
N ASP A 187 -25.01 -22.17 -1.45
CA ASP A 187 -23.90 -22.09 -0.48
C ASP A 187 -23.27 -20.67 -0.44
N GLU A 188 -24.05 -19.63 -0.19
CA GLU A 188 -23.54 -18.27 0.04
C GLU A 188 -23.27 -18.10 1.54
N GLU A 189 -22.05 -18.41 1.95
CA GLU A 189 -21.53 -18.10 3.28
C GLU A 189 -21.63 -16.57 3.54
N PRO A 190 -22.00 -16.16 4.77
CA PRO A 190 -22.18 -14.76 5.12
C PRO A 190 -20.88 -13.95 5.00
N PRO A 191 -20.96 -12.62 4.86
CA PRO A 191 -19.80 -11.74 4.85
C PRO A 191 -18.93 -11.92 6.10
N LEU A 192 -17.61 -11.80 5.94
CA LEU A 192 -16.69 -11.83 7.07
C LEU A 192 -16.93 -10.60 7.95
N VAL A 193 -17.18 -10.81 9.25
CA VAL A 193 -17.32 -9.73 10.22
C VAL A 193 -16.13 -9.73 11.15
N THR A 194 -15.27 -8.72 11.02
CA THR A 194 -14.03 -8.62 11.80
C THR A 194 -14.02 -7.38 12.68
N ARG A 195 -13.44 -7.51 13.87
CA ARG A 195 -13.14 -6.39 14.76
C ARG A 195 -11.76 -5.86 14.44
N CYS A 196 -11.65 -4.55 14.32
CA CYS A 196 -10.41 -3.82 14.06
C CYS A 196 -10.22 -2.75 15.13
N GLN A 197 -9.08 -2.74 15.81
CA GLN A 197 -8.69 -1.62 16.67
C GLN A 197 -7.24 -1.25 16.35
N PRO A 198 -6.86 0.04 16.43
CA PRO A 198 -5.45 0.39 16.36
C PRO A 198 -4.70 -0.32 17.48
N ASN A 199 -3.49 -0.80 17.17
CA ASN A 199 -2.64 -1.46 18.16
C ASN A 199 -2.46 -0.54 19.38
N LYS A 200 -2.86 -1.00 20.57
CA LYS A 200 -2.88 -0.16 21.80
C LYS A 200 -1.50 0.17 22.36
N ASN A 201 -0.46 -0.57 21.93
CA ASN A 201 0.92 -0.22 22.20
C ASN A 201 1.45 0.85 21.22
N ALA A 202 0.63 1.28 20.25
CA ALA A 202 1.02 2.31 19.31
C ALA A 202 0.84 3.70 19.96
N ASP A 203 1.82 4.29 20.63
CA ASP A 203 2.75 5.17 19.92
C ASP A 203 3.34 4.47 18.72
N LEU A 204 3.22 5.08 17.53
CA LEU A 204 3.96 4.59 16.38
C LEU A 204 5.37 4.21 16.84
N PRO A 205 5.86 3.00 16.52
CA PRO A 205 7.18 2.56 16.98
C PRO A 205 8.20 3.69 16.85
N ALA A 206 9.16 3.82 17.77
CA ALA A 206 10.13 4.94 17.73
C ALA A 206 10.91 5.02 16.39
N ASP A 207 10.88 3.93 15.62
CA ASP A 207 11.45 3.73 14.30
C ASP A 207 10.38 3.70 13.19
N ALA A 208 9.17 4.19 13.44
CA ALA A 208 8.09 4.31 12.46
C ALA A 208 8.54 5.15 11.25
N SER A 209 9.46 6.08 11.45
CA SER A 209 10.15 6.81 10.39
C SER A 209 10.76 5.89 9.32
N THR A 210 11.25 4.70 9.69
CA THR A 210 11.77 3.71 8.75
C THR A 210 10.74 3.36 7.68
N TYR A 211 9.47 3.20 8.04
CA TYR A 211 8.39 2.81 7.12
C TYR A 211 8.04 3.87 6.06
N TRP A 212 8.44 5.13 6.26
CA TRP A 212 8.21 6.23 5.30
C TRP A 212 9.51 6.75 4.67
N PHE A 213 10.65 6.58 5.33
CA PHE A 213 11.91 7.20 4.91
C PHE A 213 13.05 6.20 4.67
N GLY A 214 12.83 4.89 4.87
CA GLY A 214 13.85 3.86 4.67
C GLY A 214 14.97 3.85 5.72
N GLN A 215 14.88 4.70 6.75
CA GLN A 215 15.85 4.80 7.83
C GLN A 215 15.21 5.28 9.14
N GLN A 216 15.86 4.95 10.25
CA GLN A 216 15.48 5.46 11.57
C GLN A 216 15.96 6.91 11.73
N VAL A 217 15.03 7.84 11.94
CA VAL A 217 15.35 9.23 12.32
C VAL A 217 15.67 9.28 13.82
N GLY A 218 16.75 9.96 14.19
CA GLY A 218 17.33 9.94 15.53
C GLY A 218 16.41 10.49 16.64
N ALA A 219 16.62 10.01 17.87
CA ALA A 219 15.82 10.41 19.03
C ALA A 219 15.98 11.89 19.44
N ASP A 220 17.07 12.54 19.06
CA ASP A 220 17.26 13.99 19.31
C ASP A 220 16.41 14.87 18.36
N ASP A 221 15.95 14.31 17.23
CA ASP A 221 14.99 14.91 16.29
C ASP A 221 13.53 14.45 16.56
N SER A 222 13.31 13.63 17.59
CA SER A 222 12.01 13.02 17.90
C SER A 222 10.94 14.01 18.36
N ALA A 223 11.31 15.25 18.69
CA ALA A 223 10.37 16.27 19.14
C ALA A 223 9.44 16.76 18.01
N ASP A 224 9.87 16.61 16.75
CA ASP A 224 9.13 17.07 15.56
C ASP A 224 8.54 15.92 14.72
N LEU A 225 8.79 14.67 15.12
CA LEU A 225 8.23 13.51 14.42
C LEU A 225 6.74 13.34 14.72
N PRO A 226 5.90 13.11 13.70
CA PRO A 226 4.49 12.85 13.90
C PRO A 226 4.25 11.62 14.77
N SER A 227 3.18 11.64 15.57
CA SER A 227 2.73 10.49 16.37
C SER A 227 1.62 9.68 15.69
N THR A 228 1.23 10.09 14.47
CA THR A 228 0.17 9.48 13.65
C THR A 228 0.68 9.18 12.24
N ILE A 229 0.06 8.20 11.58
CA ILE A 229 0.45 7.80 10.24
C ILE A 229 0.15 8.90 9.23
N GLU A 230 -1.01 9.53 9.35
CA GLU A 230 -1.41 10.70 8.57
C GLU A 230 -0.32 11.77 8.65
N GLY A 231 0.18 12.03 9.86
CA GLY A 231 1.27 12.98 10.05
C GLY A 231 2.58 12.53 9.38
N TYR A 232 2.93 11.24 9.43
CA TYR A 232 4.10 10.71 8.71
C TYR A 232 3.94 10.78 7.19
N GLU A 233 2.74 10.53 6.67
CA GLU A 233 2.44 10.64 5.24
C GLU A 233 2.44 12.09 4.77
N GLU A 234 1.87 13.01 5.56
CA GLU A 234 1.95 14.44 5.31
C GLU A 234 3.40 14.94 5.38
N LEU A 235 4.20 14.43 6.33
CA LEU A 235 5.62 14.73 6.43
C LEU A 235 6.36 14.20 5.19
N PHE A 236 6.10 12.97 4.78
CA PHE A 236 6.68 12.36 3.59
C PHE A 236 6.32 13.13 2.32
N GLU A 237 5.05 13.43 2.12
CA GLU A 237 4.59 14.22 0.98
C GLU A 237 5.16 15.65 1.02
N ARG A 238 5.22 16.27 2.19
CA ARG A 238 5.85 17.59 2.37
C ARG A 238 7.32 17.56 1.99
N ARG A 239 8.07 16.55 2.44
CA ARG A 239 9.49 16.35 2.09
C ARG A 239 9.68 16.07 0.59
N LEU A 240 8.82 15.26 -0.02
CA LEU A 240 8.84 15.06 -1.48
C LEU A 240 8.58 16.36 -2.25
N ARG A 241 7.63 17.18 -1.77
CA ARG A 241 7.28 18.48 -2.35
C ARG A 241 8.31 19.59 -2.10
N GLN A 242 9.34 19.34 -1.28
CA GLN A 242 10.48 20.27 -1.15
C GLN A 242 11.32 20.19 -2.43
N SER A 243 10.81 20.79 -3.51
CA SER A 243 11.47 20.85 -4.81
C SER A 243 12.50 21.96 -4.82
N GLY A 244 13.76 21.59 -5.00
CA GLY A 244 14.85 22.51 -5.33
C GLY A 244 15.05 22.62 -6.85
N TRP A 245 15.85 23.60 -7.28
CA TRP A 245 16.17 23.81 -8.70
C TRP A 245 16.71 22.54 -9.37
N LEU A 246 17.49 21.73 -8.64
CA LEU A 246 18.07 20.48 -9.15
C LEU A 246 16.99 19.48 -9.59
N ARG A 247 15.98 19.24 -8.74
CA ARG A 247 14.85 18.34 -9.05
C ARG A 247 14.09 18.83 -10.27
N THR A 248 13.84 20.13 -10.34
CA THR A 248 13.11 20.77 -11.45
C THR A 248 13.87 20.68 -12.77
N VAL A 249 15.20 20.86 -12.75
CA VAL A 249 16.02 20.87 -13.97
C VAL A 249 16.26 19.45 -14.49
N LEU A 250 16.32 18.46 -13.60
CA LEU A 250 16.57 17.06 -13.96
C LEU A 250 15.33 16.27 -14.35
N THR A 251 14.11 16.84 -14.26
CA THR A 251 12.88 16.12 -14.63
C THR A 251 12.04 16.88 -15.64
N GLU A 252 11.55 16.18 -16.65
CA GLU A 252 10.62 16.74 -17.63
C GLU A 252 9.26 17.10 -16.99
N GLU A 253 8.57 18.09 -17.57
CA GLU A 253 7.31 18.58 -17.02
C GLU A 253 6.21 17.51 -17.06
N HIS A 254 5.44 17.43 -15.97
CA HIS A 254 4.44 16.39 -15.77
C HIS A 254 3.23 16.54 -16.72
N ASP A 255 3.13 15.66 -17.72
CA ASP A 255 2.05 15.65 -18.74
C ASP A 255 0.70 15.05 -18.24
N GLY A 256 0.57 14.76 -16.94
CA GLY A 256 -0.70 14.41 -16.30
C GLY A 256 -1.17 12.95 -16.42
N ASN A 257 -0.33 12.05 -16.97
CA ASN A 257 -0.63 10.61 -17.07
C ASN A 257 -0.19 9.81 -15.83
N GLU A 258 0.69 10.36 -14.99
CA GLU A 258 1.25 9.70 -13.80
C GLU A 258 0.72 10.34 -12.50
N SER A 259 1.00 9.74 -11.35
CA SER A 259 0.71 10.42 -10.08
C SER A 259 1.69 11.57 -9.81
N ASN A 260 1.24 12.63 -9.12
CA ASN A 260 2.16 13.68 -8.61
C ASN A 260 3.29 13.09 -7.76
N GLU A 261 2.99 12.00 -7.04
CA GLU A 261 3.98 11.34 -6.21
C GLU A 261 5.05 10.64 -7.05
N HIS A 262 4.66 10.03 -8.17
CA HIS A 262 5.56 9.39 -9.12
C HIS A 262 6.57 10.41 -9.65
N TYR A 263 6.06 11.54 -10.12
CA TYR A 263 6.91 12.66 -10.57
C TYR A 263 7.88 13.14 -9.48
N LEU A 264 7.38 13.41 -8.27
CA LEU A 264 8.22 13.92 -7.18
C LEU A 264 9.26 12.89 -6.70
N LEU A 265 8.90 11.61 -6.69
CA LEU A 265 9.78 10.52 -6.30
C LEU A 265 10.89 10.31 -7.34
N LYS A 266 10.54 10.27 -8.63
CA LYS A 266 11.48 10.27 -9.76
C LYS A 266 12.46 11.44 -9.67
N ALA A 267 11.95 12.66 -9.46
CA ALA A 267 12.79 13.85 -9.34
C ALA A 267 13.75 13.78 -8.14
N ALA A 268 13.30 13.25 -7.01
CA ALA A 268 14.14 13.08 -5.83
C ALA A 268 15.26 12.06 -6.06
N VAL A 269 14.96 10.93 -6.71
CA VAL A 269 15.95 9.90 -7.04
C VAL A 269 16.98 10.43 -8.03
N ALA A 270 16.56 11.09 -9.11
CA ALA A 270 17.47 11.69 -10.09
C ALA A 270 18.41 12.73 -9.45
N ALA A 271 17.88 13.59 -8.59
CA ALA A 271 18.69 14.57 -7.86
C ALA A 271 19.66 13.91 -6.86
N GLY A 272 19.26 12.81 -6.23
CA GLY A 272 20.13 12.03 -5.34
C GLY A 272 21.31 11.42 -6.08
N LEU A 273 21.05 10.78 -7.23
CA LEU A 273 22.09 10.22 -8.10
C LEU A 273 23.15 11.25 -8.50
N VAL A 274 22.71 12.41 -8.99
CA VAL A 274 23.63 13.47 -9.44
C VAL A 274 24.46 14.03 -8.28
N ARG A 275 23.88 14.14 -7.08
CA ARG A 275 24.63 14.60 -5.91
C ARG A 275 25.69 13.60 -5.46
N GLU A 276 25.38 12.31 -5.52
CA GLU A 276 26.34 11.29 -5.11
C GLU A 276 27.48 11.16 -6.12
N ASP A 277 27.16 11.26 -7.41
CA ASP A 277 28.15 11.18 -8.48
C ASP A 277 29.02 12.45 -8.57
N PHE A 278 28.49 13.60 -8.17
CA PHE A 278 29.27 14.84 -8.08
C PHE A 278 30.38 14.74 -7.02
N GLN A 279 31.60 14.49 -7.48
CA GLN A 279 32.80 14.59 -6.66
C GLN A 279 33.35 16.02 -6.76
N ASP A 280 33.40 16.73 -5.63
CA ASP A 280 33.90 18.13 -5.49
C ASP A 280 35.43 18.25 -5.72
N GLU A 281 36.01 17.36 -6.53
CA GLU A 281 37.45 17.21 -6.71
C GLU A 281 38.02 18.18 -7.76
N ASP A 282 37.20 18.69 -8.69
CA ASP A 282 37.65 19.53 -9.81
C ASP A 282 37.31 21.03 -9.65
N GLY A 283 36.72 21.44 -8.53
CA GLY A 283 36.44 22.84 -8.21
C GLY A 283 35.33 23.52 -9.03
N SER A 284 34.59 22.75 -9.84
CA SER A 284 33.33 23.15 -10.48
C SER A 284 32.18 23.18 -9.46
N THR A 285 31.20 24.06 -9.64
CA THR A 285 29.98 23.99 -8.80
C THR A 285 29.06 22.85 -9.24
N LEU A 286 28.14 22.44 -8.36
CA LEU A 286 27.11 21.46 -8.72
C LEU A 286 26.22 21.97 -9.87
N GLU A 287 25.97 23.28 -9.97
CA GLU A 287 25.26 23.85 -11.12
C GLU A 287 26.02 23.64 -12.43
N GLU A 288 27.31 23.94 -12.44
CA GLU A 288 28.18 23.74 -13.62
C GLU A 288 28.22 22.27 -14.02
N TYR A 289 28.37 21.37 -13.04
CA TYR A 289 28.33 19.93 -13.28
C TYR A 289 27.01 19.47 -13.93
N VAL A 290 25.87 19.93 -13.39
CA VAL A 290 24.55 19.57 -13.92
C VAL A 290 24.35 20.04 -15.35
N PHE A 291 24.65 21.31 -15.64
CA PHE A 291 24.40 21.83 -16.97
C PHE A 291 25.39 21.29 -18.01
N GLU A 292 26.68 21.21 -17.68
CA GLU A 292 27.73 20.87 -18.66
C GLU A 292 27.95 19.35 -18.79
N THR A 293 27.78 18.58 -17.70
CA THR A 293 28.05 17.13 -17.71
C THR A 293 26.77 16.31 -17.71
N ILE A 294 25.79 16.65 -16.87
CA ILE A 294 24.57 15.84 -16.78
C ILE A 294 23.65 16.06 -17.98
N LEU A 295 23.25 17.31 -18.22
CA LEU A 295 22.26 17.65 -19.24
C LEU A 295 22.88 17.76 -20.65
N GLU A 296 23.98 18.50 -20.81
CA GLU A 296 24.58 18.73 -22.14
C GLU A 296 25.22 17.45 -22.71
N ALA A 297 25.86 16.62 -21.87
CA ALA A 297 26.45 15.36 -22.32
C ALA A 297 25.48 14.16 -22.26
N GLY A 298 24.23 14.34 -21.81
CA GLY A 298 23.21 13.28 -21.76
C GLY A 298 23.56 12.13 -20.82
N LYS A 299 24.24 12.43 -19.70
CA LYS A 299 24.68 11.42 -18.72
C LYS A 299 23.54 10.93 -17.81
N LEU A 300 22.50 11.73 -17.64
CA LEU A 300 21.23 11.34 -17.02
C LEU A 300 20.08 11.98 -17.78
N GLU A 301 19.11 11.17 -18.15
CA GLU A 301 17.89 11.60 -18.83
C GLU A 301 16.68 11.00 -18.12
N THR A 302 15.65 11.81 -17.88
CA THR A 302 14.34 11.33 -17.40
C THR A 302 13.38 11.27 -18.56
N GLU A 303 12.47 10.30 -18.57
CA GLU A 303 11.60 10.04 -19.73
C GLU A 303 12.38 9.64 -20.99
N HIS A 304 13.38 8.76 -20.83
CA HIS A 304 14.26 8.41 -21.94
C HIS A 304 13.61 7.40 -22.90
N GLY A 305 13.59 7.77 -24.19
CA GLY A 305 13.27 6.91 -25.33
C GLY A 305 11.89 7.15 -25.96
N ASP A 306 11.86 7.25 -27.30
CA ASP A 306 10.63 7.38 -28.11
C ASP A 306 9.74 6.11 -28.13
N GLY A 307 10.19 5.03 -27.47
CA GLY A 307 9.57 3.71 -27.40
C GLY A 307 9.07 3.39 -25.98
N PRO A 308 9.45 2.26 -25.35
CA PRO A 308 9.18 2.09 -23.93
C PRO A 308 9.96 3.16 -23.14
N CYS A 309 9.27 4.26 -22.81
CA CYS A 309 9.81 5.36 -22.03
C CYS A 309 10.18 4.87 -20.63
N VAL A 310 11.44 5.06 -20.23
CA VAL A 310 11.92 4.74 -18.89
C VAL A 310 11.97 5.98 -18.02
N ASP A 311 11.66 5.84 -16.74
CA ASP A 311 11.60 6.97 -15.82
C ASP A 311 12.94 7.71 -15.68
N ILE A 312 14.03 6.98 -15.49
CA ILE A 312 15.38 7.53 -15.40
C ILE A 312 16.35 6.59 -16.13
N TYR A 313 17.13 7.14 -17.04
CA TYR A 313 18.23 6.48 -17.72
C TYR A 313 19.54 7.19 -17.37
N THR A 314 20.58 6.43 -17.04
CA THR A 314 21.87 7.03 -16.67
C THR A 314 23.09 6.24 -17.14
N GLN A 315 24.13 6.99 -17.51
CA GLN A 315 25.43 6.53 -18.03
C GLN A 315 26.60 7.14 -17.22
N LEU A 316 26.40 7.34 -15.93
CA LEU A 316 27.42 7.89 -15.04
C LEU A 316 28.63 6.94 -14.94
N ASP A 317 29.81 7.54 -14.90
CA ASP A 317 31.07 6.80 -14.96
C ASP A 317 31.40 6.22 -13.58
N GLY A 318 31.10 4.93 -13.39
CA GLY A 318 31.16 4.29 -12.08
C GLY A 318 29.90 4.60 -11.30
N LEU A 319 28.87 3.79 -11.49
CA LEU A 319 27.62 3.91 -10.74
C LEU A 319 27.94 4.01 -9.24
N PRO A 320 27.39 5.00 -8.51
CA PRO A 320 27.70 5.15 -7.10
C PRO A 320 27.15 3.96 -6.32
N GLU A 321 28.01 2.98 -6.03
CA GLU A 321 27.69 1.79 -5.23
C GLU A 321 27.13 2.16 -3.84
N SER A 322 27.47 3.36 -3.35
CA SER A 322 26.94 3.97 -2.13
C SER A 322 25.47 4.39 -2.24
N PHE A 323 24.98 4.67 -3.45
CA PHE A 323 23.60 5.12 -3.68
C PHE A 323 22.72 4.04 -4.29
N VAL A 324 23.22 3.23 -5.23
CA VAL A 324 22.40 2.21 -5.90
C VAL A 324 22.84 0.83 -5.43
N PRO A 325 21.91 -0.02 -4.96
CA PRO A 325 22.26 -1.33 -4.44
C PRO A 325 22.39 -2.29 -5.63
N LEU A 326 23.59 -2.35 -6.18
CA LEU A 326 23.91 -3.16 -7.35
C LEU A 326 24.25 -4.60 -6.93
N PRO A 327 23.81 -5.61 -7.70
CA PRO A 327 24.27 -6.99 -7.50
C PRO A 327 25.80 -7.10 -7.57
N ASP A 328 26.41 -7.99 -6.76
CA ASP A 328 27.85 -8.26 -6.77
C ASP A 328 28.41 -8.63 -8.16
N ASP A 329 27.56 -9.15 -9.04
CA ASP A 329 27.88 -9.54 -10.42
C ASP A 329 27.50 -8.50 -11.48
N ALA A 330 27.05 -7.30 -11.07
CA ALA A 330 26.66 -6.23 -11.98
C ALA A 330 27.87 -5.60 -12.67
N ASP A 331 27.74 -5.39 -13.98
CA ASP A 331 28.70 -4.60 -14.73
C ASP A 331 28.48 -3.11 -14.39
N ILE A 332 29.28 -2.59 -13.44
CA ILE A 332 29.27 -1.17 -13.02
C ILE A 332 29.66 -0.19 -14.15
N SER A 333 30.12 -0.70 -15.29
CA SER A 333 30.36 0.09 -16.51
C SER A 333 29.14 0.16 -17.44
N GLY A 334 28.06 -0.54 -17.10
CA GLY A 334 26.81 -0.58 -17.84
C GLY A 334 25.85 0.57 -17.52
N ASN A 335 24.87 0.76 -18.41
CA ASN A 335 23.79 1.73 -18.19
C ASN A 335 22.91 1.28 -17.02
N LEU A 336 22.48 2.23 -16.19
CA LEU A 336 21.46 2.00 -15.17
C LEU A 336 20.13 2.58 -15.63
N ILE A 337 19.09 1.77 -15.53
CA ILE A 337 17.70 2.15 -15.76
C ILE A 337 17.01 2.13 -14.40
N ILE A 338 16.31 3.21 -14.05
CA ILE A 338 15.47 3.26 -12.86
C ILE A 338 14.03 3.47 -13.28
N GLU A 339 13.15 2.66 -12.69
CA GLU A 339 11.70 2.72 -12.89
C GLU A 339 11.03 2.95 -11.54
N VAL A 340 10.13 3.92 -11.45
CA VAL A 340 9.45 4.31 -10.21
C VAL A 340 8.05 3.70 -10.17
N GLU A 341 7.69 3.07 -9.05
CA GLU A 341 6.39 2.41 -8.91
C GLU A 341 5.72 2.81 -7.59
N THR A 342 4.85 3.82 -7.65
CA THR A 342 4.24 4.41 -6.44
C THR A 342 2.97 3.70 -5.96
N GLY A 343 2.32 2.95 -6.86
CA GLY A 343 1.06 2.27 -6.58
C GLY A 343 -0.14 3.17 -6.31
N ARG A 344 -0.10 4.45 -6.73
CA ARG A 344 -1.22 5.42 -6.69
C ARG A 344 -1.58 5.88 -8.10
N SER A 345 -2.88 6.12 -8.37
CA SER A 345 -3.49 6.64 -9.64
C SER A 345 -3.18 5.93 -10.96
N GLU A 346 -2.24 5.00 -10.98
CA GLU A 346 -1.91 4.14 -12.11
C GLU A 346 -2.59 2.79 -11.86
N GLY A 347 -3.87 2.72 -12.22
CA GLY A 347 -4.85 1.81 -11.64
C GLY A 347 -4.36 0.41 -11.26
N GLY A 348 -4.53 0.02 -10.00
CA GLY A 348 -4.84 -1.37 -9.65
C GLY A 348 -3.81 -2.46 -9.87
N THR A 349 -2.65 -2.17 -10.43
CA THR A 349 -1.82 -3.20 -11.04
C THR A 349 -0.38 -3.14 -10.59
N ASN A 350 -0.07 -2.74 -9.36
CA ASN A 350 1.32 -2.61 -8.85
C ASN A 350 2.22 -3.83 -9.21
N PHE A 351 1.68 -5.05 -9.12
CA PHE A 351 2.39 -6.29 -9.45
C PHE A 351 2.48 -6.59 -10.94
N ARG A 352 1.41 -6.29 -11.70
CA ARG A 352 1.44 -6.46 -13.15
C ARG A 352 2.25 -5.35 -13.80
N LYS A 353 2.24 -4.13 -13.27
CA LYS A 353 3.01 -3.00 -13.75
C LYS A 353 4.48 -3.25 -13.48
N LEU A 354 4.88 -3.63 -12.27
CA LEU A 354 6.26 -4.08 -12.01
C LEU A 354 6.68 -5.18 -12.99
N TRP A 355 5.84 -6.20 -13.21
CA TRP A 355 6.12 -7.22 -14.22
C TRP A 355 6.19 -6.66 -15.65
N HIS A 356 5.23 -5.83 -16.08
CA HIS A 356 5.16 -5.23 -17.40
C HIS A 356 6.32 -4.26 -17.67
N THR A 357 6.72 -3.48 -16.67
CA THR A 357 7.86 -2.57 -16.68
C THR A 357 9.12 -3.35 -17.02
N ILE A 358 9.35 -4.47 -16.35
CA ILE A 358 10.52 -5.30 -16.63
C ILE A 358 10.39 -6.07 -17.97
N ASP A 359 9.23 -6.66 -18.25
CA ASP A 359 8.94 -7.43 -19.47
C ASP A 359 9.12 -6.56 -20.74
N ARG A 360 8.64 -5.32 -20.66
CA ARG A 360 8.79 -4.28 -21.69
C ARG A 360 10.26 -3.99 -22.02
N LEU A 361 11.16 -4.09 -21.03
CA LEU A 361 12.58 -3.84 -21.23
C LEU A 361 13.31 -5.01 -21.90
N ALA A 362 12.83 -6.26 -21.74
CA ALA A 362 13.41 -7.41 -22.42
C ALA A 362 13.18 -7.44 -23.94
N ASP A 363 12.03 -6.92 -24.39
CA ASP A 363 11.69 -6.85 -25.82
C ASP A 363 12.26 -5.60 -26.52
N SER A 364 12.95 -4.72 -25.78
CA SER A 364 13.47 -3.46 -26.32
C SER A 364 14.85 -3.65 -26.96
N ASP A 365 14.90 -3.63 -28.30
CA ASP A 365 16.16 -3.55 -29.05
C ASP A 365 16.89 -2.23 -28.69
N GLY A 366 17.98 -2.30 -27.94
CA GLY A 366 18.85 -1.17 -27.61
C GLY A 366 18.95 -0.75 -26.13
N LEU A 367 17.85 -0.72 -25.38
CA LEU A 367 17.83 -0.17 -24.01
C LEU A 367 18.01 -1.22 -22.90
N GLY A 368 17.26 -2.33 -22.96
CA GLY A 368 17.34 -3.44 -21.99
C GLY A 368 17.96 -4.74 -22.53
N SER A 369 18.25 -4.81 -23.83
CA SER A 369 18.76 -6.03 -24.50
C SER A 369 20.28 -6.21 -24.45
N SER A 370 21.01 -5.22 -23.91
CA SER A 370 22.40 -5.40 -23.49
C SER A 370 22.41 -6.22 -22.20
N ALA A 371 23.09 -7.37 -22.20
CA ALA A 371 23.29 -8.19 -21.00
C ALA A 371 23.99 -7.44 -19.84
N ASN A 372 24.45 -6.20 -20.08
CA ASN A 372 25.16 -5.36 -19.13
C ASN A 372 24.28 -4.24 -18.55
N ALA A 373 23.02 -4.10 -18.96
CA ALA A 373 22.11 -3.11 -18.36
C ALA A 373 21.55 -3.63 -17.03
N SER A 374 21.57 -2.77 -16.00
CA SER A 374 20.95 -3.05 -14.70
C SER A 374 19.67 -2.23 -14.57
N VAL A 375 18.58 -2.86 -14.12
CA VAL A 375 17.31 -2.20 -13.84
C VAL A 375 17.09 -2.11 -12.34
N CYS A 376 16.80 -0.93 -11.83
CA CYS A 376 16.45 -0.70 -10.44
C CYS A 376 15.00 -0.21 -10.35
N ILE A 377 14.15 -0.99 -9.70
CA ILE A 377 12.74 -0.64 -9.52
C ILE A 377 12.58 0.00 -8.16
N VAL A 378 12.21 1.27 -8.12
CA VAL A 378 12.08 2.05 -6.90
C VAL A 378 10.62 2.09 -6.47
N VAL A 379 10.33 1.48 -5.33
CA VAL A 379 9.01 1.54 -4.69
C VAL A 379 9.09 2.38 -3.43
N PRO A 380 8.08 3.22 -3.13
CA PRO A 380 8.10 3.96 -1.89
C PRO A 380 8.02 2.98 -0.70
N PRO A 381 8.71 3.28 0.42
CA PRO A 381 8.85 2.34 1.55
C PRO A 381 7.51 1.79 2.05
N ARG A 382 6.45 2.62 2.00
CA ARG A 382 5.09 2.24 2.40
C ARG A 382 4.52 1.02 1.67
N LEU A 383 4.97 0.70 0.45
CA LEU A 383 4.46 -0.46 -0.31
C LEU A 383 5.00 -1.78 0.24
N LEU A 384 6.19 -1.74 0.85
CA LEU A 384 6.79 -2.89 1.54
C LEU A 384 6.34 -2.95 3.01
N ALA A 385 6.00 -1.81 3.62
CA ALA A 385 5.44 -1.68 4.96
C ALA A 385 4.00 -2.21 5.16
N ARG A 386 3.44 -2.91 4.16
CA ARG A 386 2.04 -3.35 4.20
C ARG A 386 1.83 -4.64 4.98
N THR A 387 2.39 -5.74 4.46
CA THR A 387 2.49 -7.05 5.12
C THR A 387 3.80 -7.69 4.68
N ASP A 388 4.38 -8.56 5.52
CA ASP A 388 5.58 -9.32 5.18
C ASP A 388 5.36 -10.17 3.90
N GLU A 389 4.20 -10.83 3.79
CA GLU A 389 3.86 -11.63 2.61
C GLU A 389 3.83 -10.79 1.32
N GLN A 390 3.22 -9.60 1.35
CA GLN A 390 3.15 -8.73 0.18
C GLN A 390 4.53 -8.20 -0.21
N ALA A 391 5.33 -7.80 0.78
CA ALA A 391 6.67 -7.30 0.56
C ALA A 391 7.59 -8.40 -0.03
N ASN A 392 7.50 -9.62 0.50
CA ASN A 392 8.16 -10.80 -0.05
C ASN A 392 7.64 -11.16 -1.44
N TYR A 393 6.35 -10.96 -1.73
CA TYR A 393 5.80 -11.22 -3.05
C TYR A 393 6.35 -10.25 -4.11
N LEU A 394 6.56 -8.96 -3.77
CA LEU A 394 7.25 -8.00 -4.64
C LEU A 394 8.70 -8.43 -4.91
N CYS A 395 9.45 -8.82 -3.86
CA CYS A 395 10.82 -9.32 -4.01
C CYS A 395 10.87 -10.62 -4.84
N ARG A 396 9.89 -11.51 -4.64
CA ARG A 396 9.75 -12.77 -5.37
C ARG A 396 9.48 -12.55 -6.85
N LEU A 397 8.71 -11.52 -7.25
CA LEU A 397 8.49 -11.20 -8.66
C LEU A 397 9.80 -10.87 -9.37
N VAL A 398 10.60 -9.99 -8.78
CA VAL A 398 11.93 -9.61 -9.30
C VAL A 398 12.85 -10.83 -9.34
N SER A 399 12.84 -11.66 -8.29
CA SER A 399 13.60 -12.91 -8.25
C SER A 399 13.20 -13.91 -9.35
N VAL A 400 11.90 -14.05 -9.63
CA VAL A 400 11.39 -14.93 -10.70
C VAL A 400 11.80 -14.40 -12.06
N TRP A 401 11.76 -13.08 -12.27
CA TRP A 401 12.26 -12.45 -13.48
C TRP A 401 13.76 -12.74 -13.70
N ASN A 402 14.59 -12.43 -12.72
CA ASN A 402 16.04 -12.64 -12.81
C ASN A 402 16.38 -14.11 -13.09
N ARG A 403 15.63 -15.05 -12.51
CA ARG A 403 15.79 -16.48 -12.80
C ARG A 403 15.49 -16.82 -14.27
N ARG A 404 14.48 -16.20 -14.88
CA ARG A 404 14.15 -16.42 -16.30
C ARG A 404 15.27 -15.89 -17.20
N VAL A 405 15.70 -14.66 -16.96
CA VAL A 405 16.79 -14.03 -17.73
C VAL A 405 18.11 -14.82 -17.63
N ARG A 406 18.41 -15.37 -16.45
CA ARG A 406 19.63 -16.17 -16.23
C ARG A 406 19.52 -17.62 -16.74
N ASP A 407 18.33 -18.11 -17.08
CA ASP A 407 18.15 -19.49 -17.58
C ASP A 407 18.47 -19.57 -19.07
N GLU A 408 19.63 -20.16 -19.39
CA GLU A 408 20.12 -20.42 -20.75
C GLU A 408 19.14 -21.24 -21.63
N LYS A 409 18.12 -21.87 -21.03
CA LYS A 409 17.08 -22.63 -21.75
C LYS A 409 15.90 -21.77 -22.20
N THR A 410 15.83 -20.52 -21.76
CA THR A 410 14.78 -19.58 -22.18
C THR A 410 15.30 -18.67 -23.28
N ASP A 411 14.44 -18.29 -24.23
CA ASP A 411 14.78 -17.34 -25.29
C ASP A 411 14.72 -15.87 -24.80
N ILE A 412 14.48 -15.64 -23.51
CA ILE A 412 14.31 -14.31 -22.92
C ILE A 412 15.69 -13.69 -22.69
N LYS A 413 15.96 -12.57 -23.36
CA LYS A 413 17.16 -11.76 -23.16
C LYS A 413 16.74 -10.41 -22.59
N GLY A 414 16.81 -10.27 -21.28
CA GLY A 414 16.47 -9.03 -20.58
C GLY A 414 17.54 -8.63 -19.56
N PRO A 415 17.39 -7.47 -18.91
CA PRO A 415 18.31 -7.03 -17.87
C PRO A 415 18.01 -7.75 -16.53
N ASN A 416 19.01 -7.82 -15.66
CA ASN A 416 18.76 -8.13 -14.25
C ASN A 416 18.03 -6.93 -13.61
N ALA A 417 17.07 -7.22 -12.74
CA ALA A 417 16.32 -6.22 -12.01
C ALA A 417 16.59 -6.33 -10.49
N THR A 418 16.62 -5.19 -9.81
CA THR A 418 16.60 -5.10 -8.35
C THR A 418 15.35 -4.35 -7.90
N LEU A 419 14.84 -4.68 -6.71
CA LEU A 419 13.79 -3.93 -6.05
C LEU A 419 14.43 -3.09 -4.94
N SER A 420 14.14 -1.79 -4.97
CA SER A 420 14.79 -0.83 -4.10
C SER A 420 13.81 0.12 -3.45
N VAL A 421 14.20 0.62 -2.29
CA VAL A 421 13.46 1.57 -1.47
C VAL A 421 14.27 2.85 -1.36
N PRO A 422 13.69 4.02 -1.66
CA PRO A 422 14.39 5.28 -1.51
C PRO A 422 14.54 5.64 -0.03
N VAL A 423 15.76 6.00 0.35
CA VAL A 423 16.12 6.46 1.69
C VAL A 423 16.17 7.98 1.67
N PHE A 424 15.36 8.60 2.53
CA PHE A 424 15.21 10.06 2.57
C PHE A 424 15.80 10.65 3.84
N ASP A 425 16.62 11.68 3.69
CA ASP A 425 17.07 12.47 4.83
C ASP A 425 15.97 13.40 5.38
N GLU A 426 16.33 14.19 6.38
CA GLU A 426 15.41 15.13 7.03
C GLU A 426 14.99 16.30 6.14
N ARG A 427 15.81 16.63 5.14
CA ARG A 427 15.58 17.67 4.13
C ARG A 427 14.74 17.16 2.96
N GLY A 428 14.33 15.89 3.02
CA GLY A 428 13.55 15.24 1.99
C GLY A 428 14.37 14.89 0.75
N ASP A 429 15.69 14.94 0.81
CA ASP A 429 16.58 14.50 -0.26
C ASP A 429 16.73 12.97 -0.22
N CYS A 430 16.63 12.34 -1.39
CA CYS A 430 16.96 10.92 -1.54
C CYS A 430 18.48 10.80 -1.44
N VAL A 431 18.96 10.11 -0.41
CA VAL A 431 20.39 9.97 -0.12
C VAL A 431 20.95 8.60 -0.49
N ALA A 432 20.07 7.60 -0.64
CA ALA A 432 20.42 6.29 -1.13
C ALA A 432 19.17 5.56 -1.63
N LEU A 433 19.38 4.50 -2.39
CA LEU A 433 18.43 3.42 -2.65
C LEU A 433 18.91 2.20 -1.87
N LYS A 434 18.01 1.59 -1.10
CA LYS A 434 18.29 0.41 -0.30
C LYS A 434 17.62 -0.82 -0.90
N HIS A 435 18.24 -1.99 -0.80
CA HIS A 435 17.58 -3.23 -1.17
C HIS A 435 16.26 -3.40 -0.40
N ALA A 436 15.19 -3.74 -1.11
CA ALA A 436 13.90 -4.02 -0.52
C ALA A 436 13.95 -5.17 0.51
N GLU A 437 14.79 -6.17 0.29
CA GLU A 437 14.99 -7.31 1.20
C GLU A 437 15.56 -6.85 2.55
N GLU A 438 16.59 -6.00 2.55
CA GLU A 438 17.16 -5.42 3.78
C GLU A 438 16.14 -4.57 4.53
N PHE A 439 15.33 -3.79 3.81
CA PHE A 439 14.24 -3.02 4.40
C PHE A 439 13.19 -3.93 5.06
N ILE A 440 12.81 -5.04 4.41
CA ILE A 440 11.86 -6.02 4.93
C ILE A 440 12.40 -6.68 6.20
N GLU A 441 13.67 -7.08 6.20
CA GLU A 441 14.32 -7.65 7.38
C GLU A 441 14.30 -6.67 8.57
N GLU A 442 14.61 -5.40 8.32
CA GLU A 442 14.56 -4.36 9.35
C GLU A 442 13.14 -4.07 9.86
N VAL A 443 12.12 -4.20 9.02
CA VAL A 443 10.75 -3.88 9.40
C VAL A 443 10.05 -5.06 10.08
N TYR A 444 10.23 -6.28 9.58
CA TYR A 444 9.44 -7.46 9.99
C TYR A 444 10.22 -8.50 10.80
N ASN A 445 11.55 -8.58 10.67
CA ASN A 445 12.38 -9.60 11.36
C ASN A 445 13.12 -9.05 12.59
N ARG A 446 12.55 -8.04 13.26
CA ARG A 446 13.08 -7.50 14.51
C ARG A 446 12.69 -8.39 15.69
N ASP A 447 13.66 -9.16 16.19
CA ASP A 447 13.57 -9.90 17.46
C ASP A 447 13.50 -8.99 18.70
#